data_AF-A0A149UT10-F1
#
_entry.id   AF-A0A149UT10-F1
#
_cell.length_a   1.000
_cell.length_b   1.000
_cell.length_c   1.000
_cell.angle_alpha   90.00
_cell.angle_beta   90.00
_cell.angle_gamma   90.00
#
_symmetry.space_group_name_H-M   'P 1'
#
loop_
_entity.id
_entity.type
_entity.pdbx_description
1 polymer ?
#
loop_
_entity_poly.entity_id
_entity_poly.type
_entity_poly.pdbx_seq_one_letter_code
_entity_poly.pdbx_strand_id
1 'polypeptide(L)'
;MEVTMTEMFAAVRVQKIKGIRNLQSIEAHGRREDDASKSRVDATMTSRNLAWSCADGNPLGVVAAFRKRKADTGAGEYKNAPVGLHVMCIVSHEWVSGAGDMHDPNNPRNKALFDEARSWGDKTFGKGAVVAARMDMDERGGGVVDLVVVPVATFKQRGKEKTQISVNKAYESAFGGGRVYGKMQDSWSAHAQRTLSTDLRRGKAKADTQRQHVHADIIRPALQRAEAAENAAKAWRKDAEKWRARSDVMQKQIGDQQAVIEKQ
;
A
#
# COMPACT_ATOMS: atom_id res chain seq x y z
N MET A 1 -16.83 -12.89 -24.72
CA MET A 1 -16.04 -12.76 -23.49
C MET A 1 -15.88 -11.28 -23.22
N GLU A 2 -16.70 -10.70 -22.35
CA GLU A 2 -16.45 -9.34 -21.85
C GLU A 2 -15.13 -9.37 -21.09
N VAL A 3 -14.14 -8.64 -21.59
CA VAL A 3 -12.99 -8.26 -20.79
C VAL A 3 -13.56 -7.36 -19.71
N THR A 4 -13.74 -7.87 -18.49
CA THR A 4 -14.06 -7.02 -17.34
C THR A 4 -12.95 -5.99 -17.25
N MET A 5 -13.23 -4.76 -17.70
CA MET A 5 -12.34 -3.63 -17.45
C MET A 5 -12.15 -3.56 -15.94
N THR A 6 -10.92 -3.82 -15.48
CA THR A 6 -10.60 -3.70 -14.07
C THR A 6 -10.81 -2.26 -13.67
N GLU A 7 -11.86 -2.00 -12.91
CA GLU A 7 -12.27 -0.66 -12.52
C GLU A 7 -11.15 0.00 -11.69
N MET A 8 -10.58 1.08 -12.20
CA MET A 8 -9.56 1.84 -11.49
C MET A 8 -10.20 2.52 -10.28
N PHE A 9 -9.62 2.33 -9.10
CA PHE A 9 -10.20 2.84 -7.87
C PHE A 9 -9.18 3.54 -6.98
N ALA A 10 -9.69 4.44 -6.14
CA ALA A 10 -9.01 5.02 -5.00
C ALA A 10 -9.75 4.62 -3.72
N ALA A 11 -8.97 4.25 -2.69
CA ALA A 11 -9.48 3.88 -1.38
C ALA A 11 -8.54 4.39 -0.28
N VAL A 12 -9.07 4.60 0.92
CA VAL A 12 -8.27 4.97 2.08
C VAL A 12 -8.52 4.04 3.24
N ARG A 13 -7.48 3.70 3.99
CA ARG A 13 -7.61 2.99 5.26
C ARG A 13 -6.98 3.80 6.36
N VAL A 14 -7.48 3.61 7.57
CA VAL A 14 -7.00 4.36 8.73
C VAL A 14 -6.94 3.46 9.95
N GLN A 15 -5.87 3.62 10.72
CA GLN A 15 -5.70 3.03 12.03
C GLN A 15 -5.25 4.10 13.01
N LYS A 16 -5.75 4.01 14.25
CA LYS A 16 -5.35 4.93 15.32
C LYS A 16 -4.00 4.48 15.91
N ILE A 17 -3.07 5.41 16.00
CA ILE A 17 -1.77 5.20 16.66
C ILE A 17 -1.96 5.49 18.15
N LYS A 18 -1.83 4.47 19.01
CA LYS A 18 -2.18 4.61 20.44
C LYS A 18 -1.09 5.26 21.27
N GLY A 19 0.16 5.22 20.82
CA GLY A 19 1.28 5.80 21.54
C GLY A 19 2.62 5.53 20.87
N ILE A 20 3.70 5.85 21.59
CA ILE A 20 5.07 5.81 21.06
C ILE A 20 5.49 4.42 20.56
N ARG A 21 5.03 3.34 21.19
CA ARG A 21 5.34 1.97 20.75
C ARG A 21 4.79 1.65 19.36
N ASN A 22 3.63 2.19 19.00
CA ASN A 22 3.10 2.04 17.65
C ASN A 22 3.92 2.83 16.64
N LEU A 23 4.37 4.03 16.99
CA LEU A 23 5.27 4.83 16.13
C LEU A 23 6.61 4.11 15.91
N GLN A 24 7.18 3.53 16.96
CA GLN A 24 8.40 2.71 16.85
C GLN A 24 8.18 1.48 15.97
N SER A 25 7.02 0.82 16.07
CA SER A 25 6.68 -0.31 15.21
C SER A 25 6.55 0.10 13.73
N ILE A 26 5.96 1.27 13.45
CA ILE A 26 5.86 1.81 12.08
C ILE A 26 7.27 2.15 11.55
N GLU A 27 8.11 2.76 12.37
CA GLU A 27 9.51 3.08 12.04
C GLU A 27 10.32 1.82 11.74
N ALA A 28 10.30 0.83 12.64
CA ALA A 28 10.98 -0.45 12.47
C ALA A 28 10.49 -1.17 11.21
N HIS A 29 9.19 -1.11 10.93
CA HIS A 29 8.61 -1.68 9.72
C HIS A 29 9.13 -1.01 8.46
N GLY A 30 9.16 0.33 8.42
CA GLY A 30 9.76 1.08 7.32
C GLY A 30 11.25 0.79 7.11
N ARG A 31 11.98 0.47 8.19
CA ARG A 31 13.40 0.06 8.15
C ARG A 31 13.65 -1.42 7.88
N ARG A 32 12.58 -2.21 7.75
CA ARG A 32 12.66 -3.68 7.60
C ARG A 32 13.33 -4.39 8.79
N GLU A 33 13.20 -3.83 9.98
CA GLU A 33 13.82 -4.36 11.20
C GLU A 33 12.95 -5.43 11.88
N ASP A 34 11.63 -5.44 11.62
CA ASP A 34 10.71 -6.44 12.14
C ASP A 34 10.68 -7.74 11.30
N ASP A 35 10.41 -8.87 11.93
CA ASP A 35 10.47 -10.18 11.26
C ASP A 35 9.42 -10.34 10.15
N ALA A 36 8.28 -9.65 10.29
CA ALA A 36 7.22 -9.73 9.31
C ALA A 36 7.65 -9.04 8.00
N SER A 37 8.27 -7.86 8.06
CA SER A 37 8.78 -7.16 6.89
C SER A 37 9.96 -7.89 6.23
N LYS A 38 10.93 -8.39 7.01
CA LYS A 38 12.09 -9.14 6.47
C LYS A 38 11.70 -10.30 5.56
N SER A 39 10.64 -11.03 5.94
CA SER A 39 10.19 -12.17 5.16
C SER A 39 9.44 -11.79 3.89
N ARG A 40 8.94 -10.55 3.77
CA ARG A 40 7.95 -10.11 2.76
C ARG A 40 8.55 -9.35 1.59
N VAL A 41 9.72 -8.76 1.78
CA VAL A 41 10.28 -7.78 0.86
C VAL A 41 11.40 -8.36 0.00
N ASP A 42 11.53 -7.82 -1.21
CA ASP A 42 12.77 -7.91 -1.95
C ASP A 42 13.78 -6.91 -1.36
N ALA A 43 14.69 -7.40 -0.53
CA ALA A 43 15.68 -6.57 0.14
C ALA A 43 16.56 -5.77 -0.83
N THR A 44 16.72 -6.22 -2.08
CA THR A 44 17.47 -5.48 -3.11
C THR A 44 16.75 -4.21 -3.55
N MET A 45 15.43 -4.17 -3.37
CA MET A 45 14.55 -3.07 -3.76
C MET A 45 14.26 -2.09 -2.61
N THR A 46 14.55 -2.45 -1.35
CA THR A 46 14.21 -1.60 -0.18
C THR A 46 14.82 -0.19 -0.27
N SER A 47 16.02 -0.06 -0.84
CA SER A 47 16.66 1.24 -1.05
C SER A 47 15.92 2.15 -2.05
N ARG A 48 15.01 1.58 -2.84
CA ARG A 48 14.17 2.29 -3.82
C ARG A 48 12.83 2.75 -3.24
N ASN A 49 12.51 2.44 -1.99
CA ASN A 49 11.28 2.90 -1.34
C ASN A 49 11.25 4.43 -1.30
N LEU A 50 10.08 5.02 -1.57
CA LEU A 50 9.90 6.45 -1.37
C LEU A 50 9.59 6.70 0.09
N ALA A 51 10.36 7.59 0.71
CA ALA A 51 10.18 7.95 2.11
C ALA A 51 10.41 9.44 2.32
N TRP A 52 9.65 10.00 3.25
CA TRP A 52 9.81 11.38 3.68
C TRP A 52 9.38 11.49 5.15
N SER A 53 10.08 12.32 5.91
CA SER A 53 9.60 12.76 7.21
C SER A 53 9.95 14.22 7.44
N CYS A 54 9.24 14.86 8.36
CA CYS A 54 9.58 16.21 8.79
C CYS A 54 10.79 16.25 9.75
N ALA A 55 11.36 15.10 10.12
CA ALA A 55 12.60 15.04 10.89
C ALA A 55 13.81 15.20 9.97
N ASP A 56 14.67 16.15 10.31
CA ASP A 56 15.84 16.50 9.51
C ASP A 56 16.75 15.28 9.30
N GLY A 57 17.12 15.03 8.03
CA GLY A 57 18.09 14.00 7.66
C GLY A 57 17.65 12.54 7.84
N ASN A 58 16.41 12.26 8.27
CA ASN A 58 15.93 10.89 8.45
C ASN A 58 14.53 10.68 7.84
N PRO A 59 14.44 10.31 6.55
CA PRO A 59 13.17 10.09 5.87
C PRO A 59 12.28 9.01 6.48
N LEU A 60 12.86 8.06 7.23
CA LEU A 60 12.14 7.00 7.94
C LEU A 60 11.97 7.29 9.44
N GLY A 61 12.40 8.45 9.92
CA GLY A 61 12.42 8.82 11.35
C GLY A 61 11.07 9.22 11.91
N VAL A 62 10.12 8.28 11.98
CA VAL A 62 8.74 8.52 12.44
C VAL A 62 8.67 9.04 13.88
N VAL A 63 9.46 8.47 14.80
CA VAL A 63 9.48 8.90 16.20
C VAL A 63 10.07 10.30 16.34
N ALA A 64 11.14 10.60 15.60
CA ALA A 64 11.74 11.92 15.56
C ALA A 64 10.77 12.96 14.98
N ALA A 65 10.07 12.61 13.90
CA ALA A 65 9.10 13.47 13.25
C ALA A 65 7.89 13.79 14.16
N PHE A 66 7.40 12.80 14.90
CA PHE A 66 6.38 13.01 15.94
C PHE A 66 6.85 13.98 17.03
N ARG A 67 8.07 13.79 17.55
CA ARG A 67 8.65 14.68 18.58
C ARG A 67 8.82 16.09 18.06
N LYS A 68 9.30 16.24 16.83
CA LYS A 68 9.45 17.54 16.16
C LYS A 68 8.09 18.23 16.00
N ARG A 69 7.06 17.54 15.50
CA ARG A 69 5.71 18.11 15.39
C ARG A 69 5.17 18.59 16.73
N LYS A 70 5.38 17.83 17.81
CA LYS A 70 5.01 18.26 19.16
C LYS A 70 5.76 19.51 19.60
N ALA A 71 7.07 19.56 19.39
CA ALA A 71 7.88 20.73 19.72
C ALA A 71 7.43 21.97 18.93
N ASP A 72 7.24 21.83 17.61
CA ASP A 72 6.87 22.93 16.71
C ASP A 72 5.47 23.50 17.02
N THR A 73 4.57 22.70 17.60
CA THR A 73 3.18 23.10 17.88
C THR A 73 2.87 23.36 19.35
N GLY A 74 3.77 22.98 20.26
CA GLY A 74 3.50 22.98 21.72
C GLY A 74 2.37 22.02 22.13
N ALA A 75 1.98 21.08 21.27
CA ALA A 75 0.82 20.24 21.50
C ALA A 75 1.06 19.20 22.60
N GLY A 76 0.17 19.19 23.59
CA GLY A 76 0.13 18.17 24.62
C GLY A 76 -0.49 16.84 24.14
N GLU A 77 -0.24 15.77 24.89
CA GLU A 77 -0.92 14.49 24.75
C GLU A 77 -1.98 14.35 25.85
N TYR A 78 -3.13 13.75 25.51
CA TYR A 78 -4.15 13.40 26.50
C TYR A 78 -4.03 11.92 26.89
N LYS A 79 -4.21 11.61 28.17
CA LYS A 79 -4.09 10.25 28.70
C LYS A 79 -5.01 9.29 27.93
N ASN A 80 -4.44 8.19 27.43
CA ASN A 80 -5.12 7.14 26.65
C ASN A 80 -5.72 7.59 25.30
N ALA A 81 -5.53 8.85 24.89
CA ALA A 81 -5.94 9.28 23.57
C ALA A 81 -4.93 8.81 22.50
N PRO A 82 -5.38 8.51 21.27
CA PRO A 82 -4.48 8.28 20.17
C PRO A 82 -3.55 9.47 19.92
N VAL A 83 -2.28 9.19 19.67
CA VAL A 83 -1.24 10.18 19.36
C VAL A 83 -1.15 10.50 17.87
N GLY A 84 -1.96 9.84 17.04
CA GLY A 84 -2.01 10.07 15.61
C GLY A 84 -2.83 9.03 14.85
N LEU A 85 -2.71 9.08 13.53
CA LEU A 85 -3.31 8.17 12.57
C LEU A 85 -2.23 7.59 11.67
N HIS A 86 -2.31 6.28 11.41
CA HIS A 86 -1.66 5.64 10.29
C HIS A 86 -2.71 5.55 9.17
N VAL A 87 -2.50 6.30 8.10
CA VAL A 87 -3.42 6.43 6.98
C VAL A 87 -2.79 5.76 5.77
N MET A 88 -3.50 4.85 5.12
CA MET A 88 -3.05 4.21 3.88
C MET A 88 -3.87 4.77 2.72
N CYS A 89 -3.26 5.60 1.90
CA CYS A 89 -3.84 6.12 0.66
C CYS A 89 -3.57 5.12 -0.47
N ILE A 90 -4.62 4.55 -1.03
CA ILE A 90 -4.55 3.44 -1.97
C ILE A 90 -5.14 3.87 -3.30
N VAL A 91 -4.47 3.47 -4.38
CA VAL A 91 -5.00 3.43 -5.75
C VAL A 91 -4.82 2.04 -6.33
N SER A 92 -5.58 1.70 -7.36
CA SER A 92 -5.48 0.39 -8.00
C SER A 92 -4.13 0.22 -8.73
N HIS A 93 -3.60 -1.00 -8.74
CA HIS A 93 -2.30 -1.29 -9.37
C HIS A 93 -2.31 -0.96 -10.87
N GLU A 94 -3.43 -1.21 -11.54
CA GLU A 94 -3.62 -0.95 -12.97
C GLU A 94 -3.40 0.52 -13.31
N TRP A 95 -3.76 1.43 -12.39
CA TRP A 95 -3.48 2.84 -12.58
C TRP A 95 -1.99 3.11 -12.49
N VAL A 96 -1.27 2.59 -11.50
CA VAL A 96 0.18 2.84 -11.40
C VAL A 96 0.94 2.22 -12.58
N SER A 97 0.64 0.95 -12.88
CA SER A 97 1.29 0.19 -13.95
C SER A 97 1.03 0.77 -15.35
N GLY A 98 -0.05 1.51 -15.53
CA GLY A 98 -0.34 2.21 -16.78
C GLY A 98 0.64 3.33 -17.15
N ALA A 99 1.60 3.68 -16.27
CA ALA A 99 2.67 4.64 -16.55
C ALA A 99 4.09 4.07 -16.40
N GLY A 100 4.24 2.75 -16.32
CA GLY A 100 5.54 2.09 -16.18
C GLY A 100 5.53 1.01 -15.09
N ASP A 101 6.71 0.57 -14.68
CA ASP A 101 6.85 -0.40 -13.59
C ASP A 101 6.31 0.19 -12.27
N MET A 102 5.43 -0.56 -11.61
CA MET A 102 4.83 -0.18 -10.33
C MET A 102 5.86 -0.11 -9.19
N HIS A 103 6.96 -0.86 -9.31
CA HIS A 103 8.04 -0.91 -8.32
C HIS A 103 9.19 0.05 -8.67
N ASP A 104 9.03 0.89 -9.70
CA ASP A 104 10.01 1.93 -10.01
C ASP A 104 9.71 3.24 -9.27
N PRO A 105 10.58 3.73 -8.37
CA PRO A 105 10.41 5.04 -7.74
C PRO A 105 10.42 6.20 -8.73
N ASN A 106 10.93 6.00 -9.95
CA ASN A 106 10.89 7.00 -11.00
C ASN A 106 9.61 6.99 -11.84
N ASN A 107 8.71 6.03 -11.63
CA ASN A 107 7.39 6.05 -12.25
C ASN A 107 6.67 7.36 -11.88
N PRO A 108 6.24 8.17 -12.87
CA PRO A 108 5.61 9.46 -12.59
C PRO A 108 4.32 9.33 -11.79
N ARG A 109 3.57 8.22 -11.92
CA ARG A 109 2.37 7.96 -11.12
C ARG A 109 2.68 7.62 -9.66
N ASN A 110 3.83 6.98 -9.38
CA ASN A 110 4.29 6.77 -8.00
C ASN A 110 4.64 8.09 -7.32
N LYS A 111 5.42 8.95 -8.00
CA LYS A 111 5.78 10.29 -7.48
C LYS A 111 4.54 11.14 -7.23
N ALA A 112 3.65 11.22 -8.22
CA ALA A 112 2.40 11.97 -8.10
C ALA A 112 1.52 11.45 -6.95
N LEU A 113 1.34 10.13 -6.83
CA LEU A 113 0.57 9.53 -5.74
C LEU A 113 1.19 9.87 -4.37
N PHE A 114 2.51 9.77 -4.24
CA PHE A 114 3.22 10.06 -2.99
C PHE A 114 3.01 11.51 -2.55
N ASP A 115 3.18 12.47 -3.46
CA ASP A 115 3.03 13.89 -3.15
C ASP A 115 1.58 14.29 -2.93
N GLU A 116 0.65 13.78 -3.73
CA GLU A 116 -0.78 14.07 -3.59
C GLU A 116 -1.39 13.45 -2.34
N ALA A 117 -0.94 12.26 -1.91
CA ALA A 117 -1.36 11.66 -0.64
C ALA A 117 -0.94 12.54 0.55
N ARG A 118 0.31 13.05 0.55
CA ARG A 118 0.80 13.97 1.58
C ARG A 118 0.03 15.28 1.58
N SER A 119 -0.16 15.88 0.40
CA SER A 119 -0.94 17.11 0.19
C SER A 119 -2.38 16.96 0.69
N TRP A 120 -3.03 15.84 0.37
CA TRP A 120 -4.36 15.52 0.88
C TRP A 120 -4.36 15.37 2.40
N GLY A 121 -3.43 14.60 2.97
CA GLY A 121 -3.35 14.40 4.42
C GLY A 121 -3.22 15.72 5.20
N ASP A 122 -2.36 16.64 4.74
CA ASP A 122 -2.21 17.96 5.36
C ASP A 122 -3.45 18.85 5.18
N LYS A 123 -4.10 18.82 4.01
CA LYS A 123 -5.35 19.57 3.78
C LYS A 123 -6.50 19.04 4.64
N THR A 124 -6.57 17.72 4.81
CA THR A 124 -7.66 17.05 5.53
C THR A 124 -7.49 17.14 7.04
N PHE A 125 -6.28 16.92 7.56
CA PHE A 125 -6.05 16.80 9.01
C PHE A 125 -5.36 18.01 9.64
N GLY A 126 -5.11 19.05 8.83
CA GLY A 126 -4.50 20.31 9.25
C GLY A 126 -3.07 20.47 8.75
N LYS A 127 -2.66 21.70 8.49
CA LYS A 127 -1.35 22.03 7.93
C LYS A 127 -0.20 21.41 8.76
N GLY A 128 0.68 20.67 8.09
CA GLY A 128 1.81 19.97 8.70
C GLY A 128 1.42 18.82 9.62
N ALA A 129 0.19 18.31 9.52
CA ALA A 129 -0.25 17.14 10.27
C ALA A 129 0.42 15.86 9.76
N VAL A 130 0.75 15.76 8.47
CA VAL A 130 1.53 14.64 7.94
C VAL A 130 2.99 14.82 8.38
N VAL A 131 3.46 13.96 9.28
CA VAL A 131 4.83 14.04 9.82
C VAL A 131 5.78 13.05 9.16
N ALA A 132 5.25 11.96 8.61
CA ALA A 132 6.02 11.00 7.83
C ALA A 132 5.14 10.38 6.74
N ALA A 133 5.77 9.96 5.65
CA ALA A 133 5.15 9.29 4.52
C ALA A 133 6.10 8.23 3.96
N ARG A 134 5.54 7.11 3.50
CA ARG A 134 6.30 6.00 2.92
C ARG A 134 5.49 5.31 1.83
N MET A 135 6.15 4.88 0.77
CA MET A 135 5.60 4.03 -0.27
C MET A 135 6.61 2.94 -0.60
N ASP A 136 6.16 1.71 -0.47
CA ASP A 136 7.00 0.52 -0.59
C ASP A 136 7.05 0.06 -2.04
N MET A 137 8.27 -0.02 -2.57
CA MET A 137 8.58 -0.55 -3.89
C MET A 137 9.08 -2.00 -3.81
N ASP A 138 9.39 -2.49 -2.62
CA ASP A 138 10.00 -3.79 -2.34
C ASP A 138 8.98 -4.88 -1.95
N GLU A 139 7.69 -4.57 -1.89
CA GLU A 139 6.62 -5.54 -1.67
C GLU A 139 5.99 -6.02 -2.99
N ARG A 140 5.25 -7.13 -2.97
CA ARG A 140 4.52 -7.62 -4.16
C ARG A 140 3.36 -6.71 -4.57
N GLY A 141 2.79 -5.97 -3.62
CA GLY A 141 1.75 -4.98 -3.88
C GLY A 141 2.33 -3.62 -4.23
N GLY A 142 1.49 -2.67 -4.61
CA GLY A 142 1.92 -1.29 -4.85
C GLY A 142 0.74 -0.32 -4.86
N GLY A 143 0.98 0.93 -5.26
CA GLY A 143 -0.07 1.95 -5.26
C GLY A 143 -0.60 2.30 -3.87
N VAL A 144 0.22 2.13 -2.82
CA VAL A 144 -0.14 2.43 -1.43
C VAL A 144 0.88 3.40 -0.84
N VAL A 145 0.39 4.51 -0.31
CA VAL A 145 1.19 5.46 0.48
C VAL A 145 0.72 5.40 1.93
N ASP A 146 1.64 5.01 2.81
CA ASP A 146 1.46 5.09 4.25
C ASP A 146 1.80 6.49 4.75
N LEU A 147 0.86 7.15 5.41
CA LEU A 147 1.05 8.44 6.08
C LEU A 147 0.98 8.24 7.58
N VAL A 148 1.88 8.89 8.31
CA VAL A 148 1.77 9.12 9.74
C VAL A 148 1.27 10.54 9.94
N VAL A 149 0.06 10.66 10.49
CA VAL A 149 -0.62 11.94 10.70
C VAL A 149 -0.74 12.22 12.19
N VAL A 150 -0.29 13.39 12.62
CA VAL A 150 -0.32 13.88 14.00
C VAL A 150 -1.15 15.17 14.02
N PRO A 151 -2.49 15.05 14.10
CA PRO A 151 -3.36 16.21 14.03
C PRO A 151 -3.36 16.97 15.36
N VAL A 152 -3.20 18.28 15.28
CA VAL A 152 -3.20 19.18 16.44
C VAL A 152 -4.44 20.06 16.38
N ALA A 153 -5.14 20.15 17.50
CA ALA A 153 -6.32 21.00 17.64
C ALA A 153 -6.15 21.94 18.85
N THR A 154 -6.61 23.18 18.67
CA THR A 154 -6.68 24.17 19.72
C THR A 154 -8.13 24.36 20.15
N PHE A 155 -8.42 24.27 21.44
CA PHE A 155 -9.77 24.41 21.99
C PHE A 155 -9.76 24.99 23.39
N LYS A 156 -10.88 25.59 23.80
CA LYS A 156 -11.09 26.07 25.17
C LYS A 156 -11.56 24.92 26.07
N GLN A 157 -10.87 24.68 27.18
CA GLN A 157 -11.26 23.74 28.22
C GLN A 157 -11.18 24.43 29.58
N ARG A 158 -12.33 24.51 30.29
CA ARG A 158 -12.44 25.22 31.59
C ARG A 158 -11.89 26.65 31.55
N GLY A 159 -12.28 27.40 30.51
CA GLY A 159 -11.84 28.79 30.31
C GLY A 159 -10.41 28.99 29.81
N LYS A 160 -9.58 27.93 29.75
CA LYS A 160 -8.19 28.00 29.26
C LYS A 160 -8.09 27.43 27.85
N GLU A 161 -7.35 28.12 26.98
CA GLU A 161 -6.98 27.59 25.68
C GLU A 161 -5.97 26.45 25.85
N LYS A 162 -6.18 25.36 25.11
CA LYS A 162 -5.29 24.21 25.10
C LYS A 162 -5.04 23.75 23.67
N THR A 163 -3.77 23.50 23.38
CA THR A 163 -3.31 22.88 22.13
C THR A 163 -2.96 21.43 22.42
N GLN A 164 -3.64 20.49 21.77
CA GLN A 164 -3.45 19.06 22.01
C GLN A 164 -3.52 18.27 20.72
N ILE A 165 -2.82 17.13 20.69
CA ILE A 165 -3.04 16.13 19.65
C ILE A 165 -4.44 15.54 19.83
N SER A 166 -5.27 15.59 18.79
CA SER A 166 -6.65 15.10 18.87
C SER A 166 -7.18 14.59 17.53
N VAL A 167 -7.21 13.26 17.40
CA VAL A 167 -7.81 12.57 16.26
C VAL A 167 -9.31 12.85 16.14
N ASN A 168 -10.03 12.87 17.26
CA ASN A 168 -11.48 13.09 17.23
C ASN A 168 -11.82 14.51 16.76
N LYS A 169 -11.06 15.52 17.19
CA LYS A 169 -11.24 16.89 16.70
C LYS A 169 -10.85 17.02 15.23
N ALA A 170 -9.79 16.34 14.80
CA ALA A 170 -9.44 16.27 13.38
C ALA A 170 -10.59 15.70 12.54
N TYR A 171 -11.23 14.61 12.98
CA TYR A 171 -12.39 14.04 12.29
C TYR A 171 -13.60 14.96 12.29
N GLU A 172 -13.90 15.60 13.43
CA GLU A 172 -14.99 16.57 13.53
C GLU A 172 -14.77 17.76 12.59
N SER A 173 -13.56 18.31 12.53
CA SER A 173 -13.23 19.41 11.62
C SER A 173 -13.24 19.00 10.15
N ALA A 174 -12.70 17.82 9.82
CA ALA A 174 -12.57 17.37 8.44
C ALA A 174 -13.87 16.81 7.85
N PHE A 175 -14.67 16.13 8.66
CA PHE A 175 -15.81 15.32 8.21
C PHE A 175 -17.11 15.61 8.97
N GLY A 176 -17.07 16.46 10.00
CA GLY A 176 -18.17 16.62 10.94
C GLY A 176 -18.43 15.35 11.75
N GLY A 177 -19.67 15.19 12.21
CA GLY A 177 -20.14 13.97 12.86
C GLY A 177 -20.55 12.85 11.90
N GLY A 178 -20.90 11.69 12.48
CA GLY A 178 -21.55 10.58 11.77
C GLY A 178 -20.58 9.60 11.09
N ARG A 179 -20.84 9.25 9.83
CA ARG A 179 -20.13 8.20 9.06
C ARG A 179 -18.72 8.65 8.59
N VAL A 180 -17.83 8.96 9.54
CA VAL A 180 -16.48 9.49 9.29
C VAL A 180 -15.70 8.68 8.26
N TYR A 181 -15.66 7.35 8.39
CA TYR A 181 -14.90 6.51 7.45
C TYR A 181 -15.44 6.55 6.03
N GLY A 182 -16.77 6.63 5.85
CA GLY A 182 -17.38 6.79 4.54
C GLY A 182 -16.99 8.11 3.90
N LYS A 183 -17.12 9.20 4.66
CA LYS A 183 -16.71 10.55 4.24
C LYS A 183 -15.21 10.65 3.93
N MET A 184 -14.38 9.92 4.67
CA MET A 184 -12.94 9.85 4.41
C MET A 184 -12.66 9.13 3.08
N GLN A 185 -13.37 8.02 2.79
CA GLN A 185 -13.30 7.37 1.46
C GLN A 185 -13.69 8.35 0.36
N ASP A 186 -14.82 9.05 0.51
CA ASP A 186 -15.29 10.04 -0.47
C ASP A 186 -14.25 11.16 -0.67
N SER A 187 -13.68 11.66 0.42
CA SER A 187 -12.66 12.72 0.41
C SER A 187 -11.39 12.31 -0.34
N TRP A 188 -10.82 11.14 -0.03
CA TRP A 188 -9.64 10.66 -0.74
C TRP A 188 -9.94 10.36 -2.21
N SER A 189 -11.05 9.67 -2.51
CA SER A 189 -11.39 9.35 -3.90
C SER A 189 -11.63 10.61 -4.73
N ALA A 190 -12.29 11.62 -4.18
CA ALA A 190 -12.52 12.88 -4.88
C ALA A 190 -11.22 13.66 -5.08
N HIS A 191 -10.27 13.59 -4.13
CA HIS A 191 -8.95 14.18 -4.28
C HIS A 191 -8.16 13.49 -5.40
N ALA A 192 -8.01 12.16 -5.31
CA ALA A 192 -7.33 11.35 -6.30
C ALA A 192 -7.94 11.52 -7.71
N GLN A 193 -9.28 11.61 -7.80
CA GLN A 193 -9.94 11.81 -9.09
C GLN A 193 -9.58 13.16 -9.73
N ARG A 194 -9.45 14.21 -8.93
CA ARG A 194 -9.12 15.56 -9.42
C ARG A 194 -7.65 15.74 -9.73
N THR A 195 -6.75 15.12 -8.96
CA THR A 195 -5.31 15.43 -9.02
C THR A 195 -4.48 14.33 -9.67
N LEU A 196 -4.95 13.08 -9.68
CA LEU A 196 -4.23 11.93 -10.23
C LEU A 196 -4.82 11.43 -11.54
N SER A 197 -6.13 11.16 -11.59
CA SER A 197 -6.83 10.77 -12.82
C SER A 197 -8.34 10.75 -12.66
N THR A 198 -9.08 11.25 -13.65
CA THR A 198 -10.55 11.20 -13.70
C THR A 198 -11.12 9.78 -13.70
N ASP A 199 -10.31 8.78 -14.07
CA ASP A 199 -10.70 7.38 -14.13
C ASP A 199 -10.72 6.70 -12.75
N LEU A 200 -10.04 7.27 -11.75
CA LEU A 200 -10.04 6.75 -10.40
C LEU A 200 -11.41 6.98 -9.76
N ARG A 201 -12.16 5.89 -9.56
CA ARG A 201 -13.45 5.89 -8.87
C ARG A 201 -13.30 5.58 -7.40
N ARG A 202 -14.33 5.87 -6.61
CA ARG A 202 -14.37 5.44 -5.21
C ARG A 202 -14.40 3.91 -5.14
N GLY A 203 -13.55 3.32 -4.31
CA GLY A 203 -13.62 1.88 -4.02
C GLY A 203 -15.02 1.47 -3.51
N LYS A 204 -15.55 0.37 -4.04
CA LYS A 204 -16.87 -0.16 -3.69
C LYS A 204 -16.98 -0.49 -2.20
N ALA A 205 -18.16 -0.27 -1.62
CA ALA A 205 -18.37 -0.46 -0.19
C ALA A 205 -18.25 -1.95 0.19
N LYS A 206 -17.98 -2.21 1.47
CA LYS A 206 -17.94 -3.58 2.00
C LYS A 206 -19.27 -4.31 1.81
N ALA A 207 -20.40 -3.60 1.90
CA ALA A 207 -21.73 -4.16 1.70
C ALA A 207 -21.89 -4.75 0.29
N ASP A 208 -21.32 -4.10 -0.72
CA ASP A 208 -21.48 -4.49 -2.13
C ASP A 208 -20.46 -5.55 -2.56
N THR A 209 -19.28 -5.53 -1.95
CA THR A 209 -18.16 -6.39 -2.36
C THR A 209 -17.99 -7.64 -1.49
N GLN A 210 -18.58 -7.65 -0.29
CA GLN A 210 -18.32 -8.60 0.79
C GLN A 210 -16.82 -8.81 1.10
N ARG A 211 -15.93 -7.95 0.59
CA ARG A 211 -14.48 -8.09 0.77
C ARG A 211 -14.16 -7.92 2.24
N GLN A 212 -13.67 -8.99 2.85
CA GLN A 212 -13.14 -8.94 4.21
C GLN A 212 -11.72 -8.40 4.18
N HIS A 213 -11.39 -7.54 5.15
CA HIS A 213 -9.99 -7.23 5.40
C HIS A 213 -9.37 -8.49 6.01
N VAL A 214 -8.57 -9.18 5.20
CA VAL A 214 -7.76 -10.28 5.67
C VAL A 214 -6.35 -9.76 5.86
N HIS A 215 -5.77 -10.02 7.03
CA HIS A 215 -4.39 -9.65 7.31
C HIS A 215 -3.47 -10.36 6.31
N ALA A 216 -2.45 -9.66 5.79
CA ALA A 216 -1.58 -10.20 4.76
C ALA A 216 -0.94 -11.55 5.15
N ASP A 217 -0.67 -11.75 6.45
CA ASP A 217 -0.16 -13.02 7.00
C ASP A 217 -1.07 -14.22 6.78
N ILE A 218 -2.38 -14.01 6.67
CA ILE A 218 -3.35 -15.10 6.56
C ILE A 218 -3.48 -15.55 5.09
N ILE A 219 -3.43 -14.62 4.12
CA ILE A 219 -3.58 -14.96 2.70
C ILE A 219 -2.26 -15.45 2.10
N ARG A 220 -1.11 -14.95 2.56
CA ARG A 220 0.18 -15.18 1.92
C ARG A 220 0.56 -16.66 1.76
N PRO A 221 0.39 -17.55 2.75
CA PRO A 221 0.69 -18.96 2.56
C PRO A 221 -0.18 -19.61 1.47
N ALA A 222 -1.43 -19.16 1.33
CA ALA A 222 -2.34 -19.66 0.30
C ALA A 222 -1.94 -19.16 -1.10
N LEU A 223 -1.58 -17.88 -1.24
CA LEU A 223 -1.08 -17.32 -2.49
C LEU A 223 0.27 -17.95 -2.91
N GLN A 224 1.20 -18.13 -1.97
CA GLN A 224 2.48 -18.80 -2.26
C GLN A 224 2.28 -20.24 -2.72
N ARG A 225 1.34 -20.98 -2.14
CA ARG A 225 0.99 -22.32 -2.61
C ARG A 225 0.37 -22.31 -4.00
N ALA A 226 -0.51 -21.34 -4.28
CA ALA A 226 -1.14 -21.20 -5.59
C ALA A 226 -0.10 -20.86 -6.69
N GLU A 227 0.79 -19.90 -6.44
CA GLU A 227 1.89 -19.54 -7.34
C GLU A 227 2.86 -20.71 -7.56
N ALA A 228 3.24 -21.43 -6.49
CA ALA A 228 4.10 -22.59 -6.60
C ALA A 228 3.45 -23.69 -7.44
N ALA A 229 2.15 -23.94 -7.26
CA ALA A 229 1.39 -24.89 -8.06
C ALA A 229 1.30 -24.47 -9.53
N GLU A 230 1.08 -23.17 -9.81
CA GLU A 230 1.03 -22.65 -11.18
C GLU A 230 2.39 -22.76 -11.88
N ASN A 231 3.47 -22.40 -11.20
CA ASN A 231 4.83 -22.53 -11.73
C ASN A 231 5.22 -23.99 -11.97
N ALA A 232 4.85 -24.89 -11.06
CA ALA A 232 5.03 -26.33 -11.25
C ALA A 232 4.23 -26.83 -12.48
N ALA A 233 2.97 -26.41 -12.63
CA ALA A 233 2.15 -26.77 -13.78
C ALA A 233 2.74 -26.25 -15.11
N LYS A 234 3.30 -25.02 -15.12
CA LYS A 234 4.01 -24.46 -16.27
C LYS A 234 5.27 -25.28 -16.61
N ALA A 235 6.06 -25.68 -15.61
CA ALA A 235 7.23 -26.52 -15.81
C ALA A 235 6.86 -27.89 -16.39
N TRP A 236 5.84 -28.55 -15.81
CA TRP A 236 5.30 -29.82 -16.29
C TRP A 236 4.82 -29.75 -17.74
N ARG A 237 4.12 -28.67 -18.14
CA ARG A 237 3.70 -28.48 -19.53
C ARG A 237 4.88 -28.41 -20.49
N LYS A 238 5.91 -27.62 -20.12
CA LYS A 238 7.12 -27.49 -20.93
C LYS A 238 7.88 -28.81 -21.06
N ASP A 239 7.93 -29.62 -20.01
CA ASP A 239 8.57 -30.92 -20.07
C ASP A 239 7.73 -31.95 -20.84
N ALA A 240 6.40 -31.91 -20.73
CA ALA A 240 5.50 -32.73 -21.54
C ALA A 240 5.64 -32.41 -23.04
N GLU A 241 5.79 -31.13 -23.41
CA GLU A 241 6.06 -30.71 -24.79
C GLU A 241 7.39 -31.27 -25.31
N LYS A 242 8.46 -31.21 -24.51
CA LYS A 242 9.75 -31.82 -24.87
C LYS A 242 9.65 -33.34 -25.04
N TRP A 243 8.91 -34.01 -24.18
CA TRP A 243 8.69 -35.46 -24.27
C TRP A 243 7.92 -35.84 -25.52
N ARG A 244 6.87 -35.10 -25.87
CA ARG A 244 6.13 -35.29 -27.13
C ARG A 244 7.05 -35.12 -28.33
N ALA A 245 7.82 -34.02 -28.38
CA ALA A 245 8.76 -33.77 -29.47
C ALA A 245 9.81 -34.89 -29.63
N ARG A 246 10.31 -35.45 -28.52
CA ARG A 246 11.23 -36.60 -28.55
C ARG A 246 10.55 -37.89 -29.03
N SER A 247 9.33 -38.13 -28.56
CA SER A 247 8.54 -39.30 -28.97
C SER A 247 8.26 -39.28 -30.48
N ASP A 248 7.90 -38.13 -31.03
CA ASP A 248 7.62 -37.97 -32.47
C ASP A 248 8.87 -38.26 -33.32
N VAL A 249 10.04 -37.78 -32.88
CA VAL A 249 11.33 -38.08 -33.55
C VAL A 249 11.64 -39.58 -33.51
N MET A 250 11.42 -40.21 -32.35
CA MET A 250 11.72 -41.63 -32.17
C MET A 250 10.74 -42.53 -32.94
N GLN A 251 9.45 -42.18 -33.00
CA GLN A 251 8.47 -42.88 -33.83
C GLN A 251 8.81 -42.76 -35.32
N LYS A 252 9.25 -41.59 -35.78
CA LYS A 252 9.71 -41.41 -37.15
C LYS A 252 10.91 -42.30 -37.46
N GLN A 253 11.91 -42.35 -36.58
CA GLN A 253 13.08 -43.23 -36.74
C GLN A 253 12.71 -44.72 -36.78
N ILE A 254 11.77 -45.15 -35.93
CA ILE A 254 11.28 -46.53 -35.93
C ILE A 254 10.55 -46.84 -37.24
N GLY A 255 9.68 -45.94 -37.71
CA GLY A 255 9.00 -46.10 -39.00
C GLY A 255 9.96 -46.15 -40.19
N ASP A 256 10.99 -45.29 -40.20
CA ASP A 256 12.04 -45.28 -41.22
C ASP A 256 12.85 -46.59 -41.19
N GLN A 257 13.16 -47.15 -40.01
CA GLN A 257 13.84 -48.43 -39.86
C GLN A 257 12.98 -49.62 -40.33
N GLN A 258 11.69 -49.63 -40.00
CA GLN A 258 10.75 -50.67 -40.44
C GLN A 258 10.60 -50.68 -41.96
N ALA A 259 10.51 -49.51 -42.59
CA ALA A 259 10.43 -49.37 -44.05
C ALA A 259 11.71 -49.82 -44.79
N VAL A 260 12.87 -49.81 -44.12
CA VAL A 260 14.12 -50.37 -44.66
C VAL A 260 14.13 -51.89 -44.56
N ILE A 261 13.62 -52.45 -43.46
CA ILE A 261 13.52 -53.90 -43.25
C ILE A 261 12.53 -54.52 -44.23
N GLU A 262 11.39 -53.88 -44.51
CA GLU A 262 10.37 -54.38 -45.45
C GLU A 262 10.81 -54.34 -46.93
N LYS A 263 11.92 -53.67 -47.25
CA LYS A 263 12.48 -53.58 -48.61
C LYS A 263 13.64 -54.56 -48.88
N GLN A 264 14.01 -55.38 -47.89
CA GLN A 264 15.01 -56.45 -48.02
C GLN A 264 14.30 -57.79 -48.21
#